data_AF-A0A536K6Y6-F1
#
_entry.id   AF-A0A536K6Y6-F1
#
_cell.length_a   1.000
_cell.length_b   1.000
_cell.length_c   1.000
_cell.angle_alpha   90.00
_cell.angle_beta   90.00
_cell.angle_gamma   90.00
#
_symmetry.space_group_name_H-M   'P 1'
#
loop_
_entity.id
_entity.type
_entity.pdbx_description
1 polymer ?
#
loop_
_entity_poly.entity_id
_entity_poly.type
_entity_poly.pdbx_seq_one_letter_code
_entity_poly.pdbx_strand_id
1 'polypeptide(L)'
;MSSKAAPHYESAVRDMSQAAAEAELTHAPVRLAYWRMTALDTLLARLEELRVAGERALPEDIWEQVVAYAGRHDAELADRIQAITADDLNAVHDAVFEAQGRVMLQLAELRRVPNWQDLDLTLAPGDDEAA
;
A
#
# COMPACT_ATOMS: atom_id res chain seq x y z
N MET A 1 -46.93 -28.90 18.04
CA MET A 1 -46.18 -27.71 18.50
C MET A 1 -45.43 -27.17 17.30
N SER A 2 -45.91 -26.04 16.77
CA SER A 2 -45.65 -25.62 15.38
C SER A 2 -44.40 -24.76 15.25
N SER A 3 -43.46 -25.22 14.42
CA SER A 3 -42.65 -24.49 13.44
C SER A 3 -42.69 -22.94 13.51
N LYS A 4 -42.02 -22.35 14.51
CA LYS A 4 -41.66 -20.91 14.50
C LYS A 4 -40.15 -20.65 14.49
N ALA A 5 -39.33 -21.63 14.85
CA ALA A 5 -37.88 -21.43 15.00
C ALA A 5 -37.10 -21.41 13.67
N ALA A 6 -37.51 -22.20 12.68
CA ALA A 6 -36.82 -22.31 11.39
C ALA A 6 -36.72 -20.99 10.59
N PRO A 7 -37.81 -20.21 10.39
CA PRO A 7 -37.71 -18.96 9.62
C PRO A 7 -36.93 -17.86 10.35
N HIS A 8 -36.88 -17.88 11.68
CA HIS A 8 -36.07 -16.92 12.45
C HIS A 8 -34.57 -17.25 12.40
N TYR A 9 -34.22 -18.55 12.36
CA TYR A 9 -32.84 -18.99 12.21
C TYR A 9 -32.28 -18.65 10.81
N GLU A 10 -33.02 -18.93 9.74
CA GLU A 10 -32.61 -18.60 8.38
C GLU A 10 -32.45 -17.08 8.15
N SER A 11 -33.32 -16.26 8.75
CA SER A 11 -33.18 -14.80 8.74
C SER A 11 -31.91 -14.37 9.48
N ALA A 12 -31.68 -14.89 10.69
CA ALA A 12 -30.49 -14.53 11.47
C ALA A 12 -29.18 -14.91 10.77
N VAL A 13 -29.13 -16.08 10.12
CA VAL A 13 -27.95 -16.51 9.34
C VAL A 13 -27.72 -15.61 8.13
N ARG A 14 -28.79 -15.17 7.45
CA ARG A 14 -28.69 -14.21 6.35
C ARG A 14 -28.17 -12.85 6.82
N ASP A 15 -28.71 -12.34 7.92
CA ASP A 15 -28.32 -11.05 8.50
C ASP A 15 -26.86 -11.07 8.96
N MET A 16 -26.41 -12.16 9.59
CA MET A 16 -25.00 -12.36 9.95
C MET A 16 -24.09 -12.42 8.73
N SER A 17 -24.51 -13.12 7.67
CA SER A 17 -23.72 -13.23 6.44
C SER A 17 -23.59 -11.89 5.73
N GLN A 18 -24.66 -11.09 5.72
CA GLN A 18 -24.65 -9.74 5.18
C GLN A 18 -23.75 -8.81 6.01
N ALA A 19 -23.86 -8.84 7.35
CA ALA A 19 -22.99 -8.06 8.22
C ALA A 19 -21.51 -8.43 8.07
N ALA A 20 -21.21 -9.73 7.88
CA ALA A 20 -19.85 -10.19 7.61
C ALA A 20 -19.33 -9.69 6.24
N ALA A 21 -20.16 -9.68 5.21
CA ALA A 21 -19.81 -9.14 3.90
C ALA A 21 -19.57 -7.62 3.95
N GLU A 22 -20.40 -6.87 4.67
CA GLU A 22 -20.25 -5.43 4.86
C GLU A 22 -18.97 -5.08 5.65
N ALA A 23 -18.66 -5.85 6.70
CA ALA A 23 -17.41 -5.73 7.43
C ALA A 23 -16.20 -6.03 6.53
N GLU A 24 -16.27 -7.10 5.73
CA GLU A 24 -15.19 -7.49 4.82
C GLU A 24 -14.92 -6.43 3.74
N LEU A 25 -15.97 -5.86 3.15
CA LEU A 25 -15.87 -4.75 2.19
C LEU A 25 -15.23 -3.50 2.82
N THR A 26 -15.51 -3.23 4.09
CA THR A 26 -14.94 -2.10 4.83
C THR A 26 -13.44 -2.32 5.13
N HIS A 27 -13.03 -3.55 5.43
CA HIS A 27 -11.65 -3.87 5.80
C HIS A 27 -10.75 -4.26 4.62
N ALA A 28 -11.32 -4.69 3.49
CA ALA A 28 -10.58 -5.12 2.31
C ALA A 28 -9.62 -4.06 1.75
N PRO A 29 -10.00 -2.78 1.60
CA PRO A 29 -9.08 -1.74 1.10
C PRO A 29 -7.86 -1.56 2.01
N VAL A 30 -8.08 -1.59 3.33
CA VAL A 30 -7.01 -1.45 4.32
C VAL A 30 -6.05 -2.65 4.26
N ARG A 31 -6.58 -3.88 4.22
CA ARG A 31 -5.73 -5.09 4.09
C ARG A 31 -4.94 -5.10 2.80
N LEU A 32 -5.56 -4.72 1.68
CA LEU A 32 -4.89 -4.63 0.39
C LEU A 32 -3.74 -3.61 0.44
N ALA A 33 -3.98 -2.45 1.05
CA ALA A 33 -2.96 -1.42 1.16
C ALA A 33 -1.79 -1.85 2.08
N TYR A 34 -2.05 -2.56 3.19
CA TYR A 34 -0.98 -3.17 3.99
C TYR A 34 -0.20 -4.22 3.21
N TRP A 35 -0.89 -5.09 2.47
CA TRP A 35 -0.23 -6.10 1.65
C TRP A 35 0.69 -5.45 0.59
N ARG A 36 0.20 -4.38 -0.08
CA ARG A 36 1.00 -3.59 -1.03
C ARG A 36 2.23 -2.97 -0.35
N MET A 37 2.08 -2.39 0.85
CA MET A 37 3.22 -1.89 1.62
C MET A 37 4.27 -2.97 1.85
N THR A 38 3.86 -4.13 2.36
CA THR A 38 4.80 -5.24 2.63
C THR A 38 5.52 -5.72 1.36
N ALA A 39 4.81 -5.78 0.23
CA ALA A 39 5.42 -6.12 -1.05
C ALA A 39 6.46 -5.09 -1.49
N LEU A 40 6.14 -3.80 -1.39
CA LEU A 40 7.05 -2.70 -1.73
C LEU A 40 8.25 -2.64 -0.79
N ASP A 41 8.06 -2.80 0.52
CA ASP A 41 9.14 -2.87 1.52
C ASP A 41 10.12 -4.00 1.20
N THR A 42 9.59 -5.16 0.77
CA THR A 42 10.42 -6.30 0.37
C THR A 42 11.25 -5.99 -0.86
N LEU A 43 10.66 -5.32 -1.87
CA LEU A 43 11.41 -4.91 -3.07
C LEU A 43 12.48 -3.88 -2.71
N LEU A 44 12.14 -2.86 -1.92
CA LEU A 44 13.08 -1.83 -1.49
C LEU A 44 14.24 -2.38 -0.69
N ALA A 45 13.99 -3.33 0.21
CA ALA A 45 15.07 -3.98 0.96
C ALA A 45 16.09 -4.63 0.01
N ARG A 46 15.62 -5.35 -1.02
CA ARG A 46 16.52 -6.00 -2.00
C ARG A 46 17.26 -4.98 -2.86
N LEU A 47 16.59 -3.90 -3.27
CA LEU A 47 17.22 -2.82 -4.03
C LEU A 47 18.29 -2.09 -3.19
N GLU A 48 18.01 -1.87 -1.91
CA GLU A 48 18.96 -1.25 -0.99
C GLU A 48 20.17 -2.16 -0.72
N GLU A 49 19.97 -3.47 -0.58
CA GLU A 49 21.06 -4.44 -0.49
C GLU A 49 22.03 -4.34 -1.67
N LEU A 50 21.50 -4.25 -2.90
CA LEU A 50 22.30 -4.06 -4.12
C LEU A 50 23.03 -2.71 -4.10
N ARG A 51 22.34 -1.64 -3.69
CA ARG A 51 22.89 -0.28 -3.62
C ARG A 51 24.05 -0.20 -2.62
N VAL A 52 23.90 -0.83 -1.44
CA VAL A 52 24.94 -0.94 -0.42
C VAL A 52 26.11 -1.79 -0.90
N ALA A 53 25.86 -2.83 -1.69
CA ALA A 53 26.91 -3.63 -2.35
C ALA A 53 27.64 -2.86 -3.47
N GLY A 54 27.15 -1.68 -3.87
CA GLY A 54 27.76 -0.84 -4.90
C GLY A 54 27.34 -1.23 -6.33
N GLU A 55 26.32 -2.07 -6.47
CA GLU A 55 25.77 -2.42 -7.77
C GLU A 55 25.11 -1.21 -8.44
N ARG A 56 25.21 -1.14 -9.77
CA ARG A 56 24.58 -0.08 -10.57
C ARG A 56 23.41 -0.57 -11.39
N ALA A 57 23.43 -1.83 -11.77
CA ALA A 57 22.39 -2.49 -12.55
C ALA A 57 21.64 -3.50 -11.68
N LEU A 58 20.36 -3.69 -11.97
CA LEU A 58 19.56 -4.71 -11.32
C LEU A 58 19.87 -6.08 -11.93
N PRO A 59 20.05 -7.11 -11.08
CA PRO A 59 19.89 -8.49 -11.50
C PRO A 59 18.54 -8.72 -12.18
N GLU A 60 18.53 -9.54 -13.23
CA GLU A 60 17.35 -9.81 -14.05
C GLU A 60 16.16 -10.32 -13.21
N ASP A 61 16.42 -11.19 -12.22
CA ASP A 61 15.38 -11.73 -11.34
C ASP A 61 14.69 -10.65 -10.49
N ILE A 62 15.42 -9.62 -10.06
CA ILE A 62 14.88 -8.52 -9.26
C ILE A 62 14.13 -7.54 -10.18
N TRP A 63 14.67 -7.27 -11.37
CA TRP A 63 13.99 -6.47 -12.39
C TRP A 63 12.63 -7.06 -12.76
N GLU A 64 12.58 -8.37 -13.06
CA GLU A 64 11.34 -9.08 -13.37
C GLU A 64 10.30 -8.99 -12.24
N GLN A 65 10.74 -9.08 -10.98
CA GLN A 65 9.86 -8.93 -9.82
C GLN A 65 9.25 -7.52 -9.74
N VAL A 66 10.06 -6.48 -9.95
CA VAL A 66 9.56 -5.09 -9.97
C VAL A 66 8.55 -4.90 -11.10
N VAL A 67 8.88 -5.32 -12.31
CA VAL A 67 7.99 -5.23 -13.48
C VAL A 67 6.69 -5.99 -13.26
N ALA A 68 6.77 -7.22 -12.73
CA ALA A 68 5.59 -8.05 -12.48
C ALA A 68 4.70 -7.47 -11.38
N TYR A 69 5.29 -6.92 -10.31
CA TYR A 69 4.54 -6.22 -9.27
C TYR A 69 3.84 -4.99 -9.85
N ALA A 70 4.57 -4.12 -10.53
CA ALA A 70 4.06 -2.90 -11.12
C ALA A 70 2.90 -3.18 -12.09
N GLY A 71 3.12 -4.07 -13.06
CA GLY A 71 2.10 -4.39 -14.07
C GLY A 71 0.80 -5.00 -13.50
N ARG A 72 0.86 -5.65 -12.33
CA ARG A 72 -0.33 -6.25 -11.69
C ARG A 72 -1.00 -5.33 -10.67
N HIS A 73 -0.22 -4.45 -10.04
CA HIS A 73 -0.64 -3.82 -8.80
C HIS A 73 -0.41 -2.32 -8.73
N ASP A 74 0.34 -1.69 -9.62
CA ASP A 74 0.55 -0.24 -9.60
C ASP A 74 0.81 0.28 -11.02
N ALA A 75 -0.24 0.81 -11.66
CA ALA A 75 -0.17 1.33 -13.02
C ALA A 75 0.78 2.53 -13.14
N GLU A 76 0.83 3.40 -12.12
CA GLU A 76 1.71 4.57 -12.15
C GLU A 76 3.18 4.16 -12.01
N LEU A 77 3.47 3.17 -11.16
CA LEU A 77 4.80 2.55 -11.11
C LEU A 77 5.11 1.86 -12.44
N ALA A 78 4.16 1.16 -13.06
CA ALA A 78 4.37 0.47 -14.33
C ALA A 78 4.75 1.45 -15.44
N ASP A 79 4.05 2.58 -15.55
CA ASP A 79 4.34 3.63 -16.53
C ASP A 79 5.73 4.23 -16.32
N ARG A 80 6.14 4.44 -15.06
CA ARG A 80 7.48 4.93 -14.74
C ARG A 80 8.57 3.91 -15.08
N ILE A 81 8.35 2.64 -14.72
CA ILE A 81 9.30 1.56 -14.99
C ILE A 81 9.49 1.36 -16.50
N GLN A 82 8.47 1.60 -17.33
CA GLN A 82 8.63 1.58 -18.80
C GLN A 82 9.61 2.64 -19.33
N ALA A 83 9.77 3.76 -18.62
CA ALA A 83 10.72 4.81 -18.98
C ALA A 83 12.12 4.59 -18.39
N ILE A 84 12.31 3.57 -17.55
CA ILE A 84 13.55 3.25 -16.85
C ILE A 84 14.15 1.95 -17.43
N THR A 85 15.46 1.80 -17.37
CA THR A 85 16.17 0.57 -17.74
C THR A 85 16.68 -0.15 -16.50
N ALA A 86 16.82 -1.48 -16.57
CA ALA A 86 17.42 -2.29 -15.50
C ALA A 86 18.86 -1.86 -15.15
N ASP A 87 19.55 -1.13 -16.04
CA ASP A 87 20.89 -0.61 -15.79
C ASP A 87 20.95 0.63 -14.87
N ASP A 88 19.79 1.13 -14.41
CA ASP A 88 19.70 2.28 -13.51
C ASP A 88 19.02 1.91 -12.18
N LEU A 89 19.81 1.30 -11.29
CA LEU A 89 19.34 0.87 -9.96
C LEU A 89 18.70 2.01 -9.16
N ASN A 90 19.27 3.21 -9.22
CA ASN A 90 18.78 4.34 -8.44
C ASN A 90 17.42 4.81 -8.96
N ALA A 91 17.24 4.92 -10.28
CA ALA A 91 15.94 5.29 -10.83
C ALA A 91 14.85 4.26 -10.49
N VAL A 92 15.18 2.97 -10.50
CA VAL A 92 14.23 1.93 -10.10
C VAL A 92 13.91 2.02 -8.60
N HIS A 93 14.93 2.20 -7.76
CA HIS A 93 14.75 2.38 -6.32
C HIS A 93 13.82 3.57 -6.02
N ASP A 94 14.10 4.73 -6.60
CA ASP A 94 13.30 5.95 -6.38
C ASP A 94 11.86 5.77 -6.85
N ALA A 95 11.64 5.11 -8.00
CA ALA A 95 10.30 4.81 -8.48
C ALA A 95 9.52 3.91 -7.52
N VAL A 96 10.15 2.86 -6.98
CA VAL A 96 9.53 1.94 -6.01
C VAL A 96 9.30 2.65 -4.67
N PHE A 97 10.21 3.52 -4.24
CA PHE A 97 10.07 4.31 -3.01
C PHE A 97 8.90 5.28 -3.10
N GLU A 98 8.74 5.98 -4.23
CA GLU A 98 7.60 6.85 -4.46
C GLU A 98 6.27 6.07 -4.52
N ALA A 99 6.27 4.86 -5.09
CA ALA A 99 5.11 3.97 -5.05
C ALA A 99 4.72 3.60 -3.62
N GLN A 100 5.70 3.27 -2.76
CA GLN A 100 5.46 3.02 -1.34
C GLN A 100 4.87 4.26 -0.66
N GLY A 101 5.40 5.46 -0.94
CA GLY A 101 4.86 6.73 -0.43
C GLY A 101 3.39 6.95 -0.79
N ARG A 102 2.98 6.65 -2.03
CA ARG A 102 1.56 6.73 -2.43
C ARG A 102 0.67 5.76 -1.65
N VAL A 103 1.13 4.53 -1.41
CA VAL A 103 0.39 3.55 -0.61
C VAL A 103 0.29 3.99 0.86
N MET A 104 1.35 4.61 1.42
CA MET A 104 1.29 5.19 2.77
C MET A 104 0.23 6.28 2.89
N LEU A 105 0.15 7.18 1.91
CA LEU A 105 -0.88 8.23 1.88
C LEU A 105 -2.29 7.61 1.78
N GLN A 106 -2.46 6.60 0.92
CA GLN A 106 -3.71 5.85 0.82
C GLN A 106 -4.10 5.20 2.16
N LEU A 107 -3.15 4.59 2.87
CA LEU A 107 -3.39 4.00 4.19
C LEU A 107 -3.83 5.03 5.23
N ALA A 108 -3.19 6.20 5.25
CA ALA A 108 -3.54 7.28 6.17
C ALA A 108 -4.98 7.75 5.94
N GLU A 109 -5.37 7.97 4.68
CA GLU A 109 -6.73 8.34 4.29
C GLU A 109 -7.75 7.26 4.71
N LEU A 110 -7.48 6.00 4.40
CA LEU A 110 -8.35 4.87 4.76
C LEU A 110 -8.50 4.72 6.28
N ARG A 111 -7.46 5.04 7.05
CA ARG A 111 -7.46 4.95 8.52
C ARG A 111 -8.00 6.19 9.20
N ARG A 112 -8.24 7.29 8.45
CA ARG A 112 -8.56 8.62 9.01
C ARG A 112 -7.55 9.06 10.07
N VAL A 113 -6.29 8.67 9.90
CA VAL A 113 -5.17 9.12 10.72
C VAL A 113 -4.56 10.32 10.00
N PRO A 114 -4.25 11.43 10.69
CA PRO A 114 -3.57 12.57 10.07
C PRO A 114 -2.33 12.07 9.32
N ASN A 115 -2.23 12.38 8.03
CA ASN A 115 -1.06 11.99 7.25
C ASN A 115 0.10 12.96 7.58
N TRP A 116 1.33 12.60 7.26
CA TRP A 116 2.49 13.44 7.56
C TRP A 116 2.52 14.77 6.77
N GLN A 117 1.83 14.85 5.62
CA GLN A 117 1.64 16.10 4.87
C GLN A 117 0.66 17.04 5.59
N ASP A 118 -0.35 16.48 6.29
CA ASP A 118 -1.25 17.23 7.16
C ASP A 118 -0.51 17.75 8.41
N LEU A 119 0.48 16.98 8.90
CA LEU A 119 1.34 17.37 10.02
C LEU A 119 2.25 18.55 9.64
N ASP A 120 2.78 18.61 8.43
CA ASP A 120 3.60 19.74 7.97
C ASP A 120 2.79 21.05 7.91
N LEU A 121 1.50 20.97 7.63
CA LEU A 121 0.56 22.10 7.72
C LEU A 121 0.18 22.48 9.16
N THR A 122 0.32 21.57 10.13
CA THR A 122 0.07 21.86 11.55
C THR A 122 1.33 22.26 12.34
N LEU A 123 2.52 21.96 11.80
CA LEU A 123 3.82 22.22 12.42
C LEU A 123 4.52 23.46 11.86
N ALA A 124 3.87 24.24 10.98
CA ALA A 124 4.33 25.58 10.67
C ALA A 124 4.61 26.31 11.99
N PRO A 125 5.82 26.85 12.20
CA PRO A 125 6.15 27.50 13.46
C PRO A 125 5.18 28.65 13.66
N GLY A 126 4.28 28.50 14.64
CA GLY A 126 3.59 29.65 15.20
C GLY A 126 4.69 30.59 15.72
N ASP A 127 4.51 31.88 15.44
CA ASP A 127 5.34 33.00 15.90
C ASP A 127 5.39 33.12 17.45
N ASP A 128 5.82 32.08 18.15
CA ASP A 128 5.98 32.03 19.60
C ASP A 128 7.48 31.97 19.98
N GLU A 129 8.31 32.73 19.25
CA GLU A 129 9.62 33.19 19.74
C GLU A 129 9.58 34.72 19.97
N ALA A 130 8.69 35.15 20.87
CA ALA A 130 8.74 36.49 21.45
C ALA A 130 8.16 36.52 22.87
N ALA A 131 8.97 36.10 23.85
CA ALA A 131 8.92 36.61 25.22
C ALA A 131 10.21 36.28 25.99
#